data_AF-A0A9D2KQE8-F1
#
_entry.id   AF-A0A9D2KQE8-F1
#
_cell.length_a   1.000
_cell.length_b   1.000
_cell.length_c   1.000
_cell.angle_alpha   90.00
_cell.angle_beta   90.00
_cell.angle_gamma   90.00
#
_symmetry.space_group_name_H-M   'P 1'
#
loop_
_entity.id
_entity.type
_entity.pdbx_description
1 polymer ?
#
loop_
_entity_poly.entity_id
_entity_poly.type
_entity_poly.pdbx_seq_one_letter_code
_entity_poly.pdbx_strand_id
1 'polypeptide(L)'
;MISPDDALDYTYAHSRTEATTGYFSCEPPAALSWEAALERLEACPLDDFLHQHCLRTLAGRGADALKTLAATAYDAAHDAFRRPVLAALVLECALLVPELAAAAAVFPPDAAQRLAAFTPLVYLRAAACPDAGAARQWNELFRRNICDHHALPRPEDVDLPPLYDAAAIDGAQAVMRAQAGCLAAARERVAALGLPAWERPPAQDTFLRATDALLEAGILAGPEMRHQASLSPIALLRTWRLDLRVSGGTGAQAVRHSLRGEATAYGRGLSLAQARASYSMEIVERASAYVDIRQPESANAPGEVGKRKQPLPVIRASYAALLAEGRAALSPERLPLDAPFAGSCGPETPLHWVPAHDPAGGEVLVPAQAVFLFCNLEEPSLFLAAGSTGLASGNTVEEAKVAALVEILERDAEATTPFSRRQCFTLCSQDALLQSLLDDYAARGIRLQFQDMTTEFGIPVYQCFVMSRRGVVVRATGAGLSGRKAALAALTETPWPYPYGEPTGPALAALPQRCLEELPEWELDSPAANLRLLEELLDAQGRTPLYVDLTRSDLDIPVVRAIIPGLELTGEPDSFSRPSPRLMARYLRETDERAATPAP
;
A
#
# COMPACT_ATOMS: atom_id res chain seq x y z
N MET A 1 12.55 -35.11 10.25
CA MET A 1 11.24 -34.47 10.34
C MET A 1 11.44 -33.17 11.08
N ILE A 2 10.99 -32.05 10.53
CA ILE A 2 11.08 -30.74 11.19
C ILE A 2 10.04 -30.76 12.33
N SER A 3 10.46 -30.46 13.56
CA SER A 3 9.55 -30.43 14.71
C SER A 3 8.58 -29.24 14.59
N PRO A 4 7.34 -29.31 15.12
CA PRO A 4 6.43 -28.16 15.18
C PRO A 4 7.06 -26.94 15.89
N ASP A 5 7.98 -27.18 16.83
CA ASP A 5 8.63 -26.14 17.64
C ASP A 5 9.88 -25.51 16.99
N ASP A 6 10.42 -26.10 15.91
CA ASP A 6 11.63 -25.62 15.24
C ASP A 6 11.33 -24.34 14.43
N ALA A 7 12.31 -23.45 14.24
CA ALA A 7 12.12 -22.31 13.34
C ALA A 7 11.97 -22.78 11.87
N LEU A 8 11.11 -22.11 11.10
CA LEU A 8 10.99 -22.38 9.65
C LEU A 8 11.90 -21.47 8.84
N ASP A 9 12.63 -22.07 7.88
CA ASP A 9 13.45 -21.33 6.93
C ASP A 9 12.67 -21.14 5.62
N TYR A 10 12.04 -19.98 5.46
CA TYR A 10 11.31 -19.61 4.26
C TYR A 10 12.24 -19.11 3.15
N THR A 11 11.85 -19.38 1.91
CA THR A 11 12.43 -18.78 0.72
C THR A 11 11.51 -17.70 0.19
N TYR A 12 12.05 -16.51 -0.05
CA TYR A 12 11.38 -15.42 -0.74
C TYR A 12 11.43 -15.69 -2.24
N ALA A 13 10.35 -16.24 -2.77
CA ALA A 13 10.25 -16.69 -4.16
C ALA A 13 9.43 -15.70 -4.98
N HIS A 14 9.96 -15.32 -6.15
CA HIS A 14 9.18 -14.58 -7.14
C HIS A 14 8.15 -15.52 -7.79
N SER A 15 6.87 -15.22 -7.64
CA SER A 15 5.79 -16.04 -8.18
C SER A 15 5.38 -15.61 -9.59
N ARG A 16 5.10 -14.32 -9.80
CA ARG A 16 4.73 -13.74 -11.10
C ARG A 16 4.97 -12.22 -11.13
N THR A 17 5.13 -11.64 -12.32
CA THR A 17 5.16 -10.17 -12.49
C THR A 17 3.94 -9.73 -13.30
N GLU A 18 3.17 -8.75 -12.80
CA GLU A 18 2.10 -8.10 -13.57
C GLU A 18 2.30 -6.58 -13.53
N ALA A 19 2.25 -5.92 -14.69
CA ALA A 19 2.36 -4.46 -14.83
C ALA A 19 3.50 -3.79 -14.03
N THR A 20 4.66 -4.46 -13.93
CA THR A 20 5.88 -4.08 -13.15
C THR A 20 5.85 -4.34 -11.64
N THR A 21 4.73 -4.83 -11.11
CA THR A 21 4.63 -5.33 -9.73
C THR A 21 5.00 -6.81 -9.69
N GLY A 22 6.04 -7.14 -8.94
CA GLY A 22 6.39 -8.53 -8.63
C GLY A 22 5.50 -9.05 -7.50
N TYR A 23 4.81 -10.16 -7.72
CA TYR A 23 4.17 -10.94 -6.67
C TYR A 23 5.18 -11.93 -6.13
N PHE A 24 5.30 -11.97 -4.81
CA PHE A 24 6.24 -12.84 -4.13
C PHE A 24 5.50 -13.72 -3.15
N SER A 25 6.09 -14.86 -2.85
CA SER A 25 5.58 -15.78 -1.85
C SER A 25 6.69 -16.22 -0.90
N CYS A 26 6.32 -16.38 0.37
CA CYS A 26 7.18 -17.00 1.37
C CYS A 26 6.93 -18.50 1.31
N GLU A 27 7.87 -19.25 0.72
CA GLU A 27 7.75 -20.69 0.55
C GLU A 27 8.50 -21.42 1.67
N PRO A 28 7.84 -22.32 2.44
CA PRO A 28 8.50 -23.11 3.46
C PRO A 28 9.48 -24.12 2.82
N PRO A 29 10.33 -24.80 3.63
CA PRO A 29 11.22 -25.82 3.11
C PRO A 29 10.47 -26.88 2.31
N ALA A 30 10.93 -27.22 1.10
CA ALA A 30 10.30 -28.21 0.21
C ALA A 30 10.13 -29.61 0.84
N ALA A 31 10.86 -29.92 1.91
CA ALA A 31 10.72 -31.16 2.66
C ALA A 31 9.51 -31.17 3.63
N LEU A 32 8.86 -30.03 3.86
CA LEU A 32 7.67 -29.93 4.70
C LEU A 32 6.45 -30.45 3.92
N SER A 33 5.90 -31.58 4.36
CA SER A 33 4.68 -32.14 3.74
C SER A 33 3.45 -31.31 4.07
N TRP A 34 2.38 -31.50 3.31
CA TRP A 34 1.08 -30.89 3.57
C TRP A 34 0.55 -31.20 4.98
N GLU A 35 0.61 -32.45 5.40
CA GLU A 35 0.11 -32.89 6.70
C GLU A 35 0.88 -32.21 7.84
N ALA A 36 2.21 -32.13 7.72
CA ALA A 36 3.07 -31.46 8.70
C ALA A 36 2.87 -29.94 8.70
N ALA A 37 2.69 -29.32 7.54
CA ALA A 37 2.37 -27.90 7.42
C ALA A 37 1.02 -27.58 8.08
N LEU A 38 0.00 -28.41 7.84
CA LEU A 38 -1.32 -28.22 8.43
C LEU A 38 -1.33 -28.45 9.95
N GLU A 39 -0.66 -29.49 10.45
CA GLU A 39 -0.53 -29.74 11.90
C GLU A 39 0.17 -28.57 12.61
N ARG A 40 1.22 -28.04 11.98
CA ARG A 40 1.94 -26.87 12.50
C ARG A 40 1.09 -25.60 12.48
N LEU A 41 0.34 -25.36 11.41
CA LEU A 41 -0.58 -24.24 11.32
C LEU A 41 -1.74 -24.38 12.32
N GLU A 42 -2.21 -25.60 12.60
CA GLU A 42 -3.20 -25.86 13.66
C GLU A 42 -2.67 -25.52 15.06
N ALA A 43 -1.37 -25.69 15.30
CA ALA A 43 -0.72 -25.27 16.54
C ALA A 43 -0.51 -23.75 16.62
N CYS A 44 -0.22 -23.10 15.49
CA CYS A 44 -0.03 -21.65 15.38
C CYS A 44 -0.91 -21.05 14.26
N PRO A 45 -2.22 -20.82 14.52
CA PRO A 45 -3.17 -20.41 13.48
C PRO A 45 -2.95 -19.02 12.88
N LEU A 46 -2.04 -18.22 13.45
CA LEU A 46 -1.75 -16.86 13.02
C LEU A 46 -0.39 -16.74 12.31
N ASP A 47 0.26 -17.86 11.95
CA ASP A 47 1.43 -17.84 11.07
C ASP A 47 0.97 -17.52 9.63
N ASP A 48 1.03 -16.26 9.24
CA ASP A 48 0.56 -15.76 7.93
C ASP A 48 1.30 -16.43 6.76
N PHE A 49 2.62 -16.59 6.86
CA PHE A 49 3.41 -17.20 5.78
C PHE A 49 3.00 -18.65 5.53
N LEU A 50 2.87 -19.44 6.60
CA LEU A 50 2.44 -20.83 6.48
C LEU A 50 0.98 -20.94 6.04
N HIS A 51 0.11 -20.05 6.55
CA HIS A 51 -1.31 -20.01 6.19
C HIS A 51 -1.49 -19.75 4.70
N GLN A 52 -0.83 -18.73 4.16
CA GLN A 52 -0.89 -18.41 2.73
C GLN A 52 -0.31 -19.53 1.85
N HIS A 53 0.77 -20.19 2.27
CA HIS A 53 1.30 -21.37 1.56
C HIS A 53 0.29 -22.53 1.53
N CYS A 54 -0.33 -22.83 2.68
CA CYS A 54 -1.37 -23.86 2.78
C CYS A 54 -2.59 -23.53 1.91
N LEU A 55 -3.02 -22.27 1.90
CA LEU A 55 -4.12 -21.77 1.09
C LEU A 55 -3.85 -21.93 -0.41
N ARG A 56 -2.66 -21.52 -0.89
CA ARG A 56 -2.23 -21.73 -2.29
C ARG A 56 -2.18 -23.22 -2.65
N THR A 57 -1.66 -24.04 -1.76
CA THR A 57 -1.58 -25.50 -1.95
C THR A 57 -2.97 -26.13 -2.07
N LEU A 58 -3.94 -25.68 -1.25
CA LEU A 58 -5.32 -26.16 -1.32
C LEU A 58 -6.02 -25.71 -2.60
N ALA A 59 -5.87 -24.44 -2.99
CA ALA A 59 -6.48 -23.91 -4.22
C ALA A 59 -6.11 -24.74 -5.46
N GLY A 60 -4.90 -25.33 -5.49
CA GLY A 60 -4.44 -26.22 -6.56
C GLY A 60 -5.01 -27.65 -6.56
N ARG A 61 -5.77 -28.09 -5.53
CA ARG A 61 -6.25 -29.49 -5.40
C ARG A 61 -7.62 -29.77 -6.01
N GLY A 62 -8.33 -28.73 -6.45
CA GLY A 62 -9.66 -28.84 -7.05
C GLY A 62 -10.80 -29.06 -6.05
N ALA A 63 -12.04 -28.88 -6.51
CA ALA A 63 -13.21 -28.78 -5.65
C ALA A 63 -13.53 -30.06 -4.85
N ASP A 64 -13.38 -31.25 -5.42
CA ASP A 64 -13.78 -32.50 -4.75
C ASP A 64 -12.84 -32.90 -3.61
N ALA A 65 -11.55 -32.62 -3.75
CA ALA A 65 -10.59 -32.78 -2.67
C ALA A 65 -10.93 -31.86 -1.50
N LEU A 66 -11.27 -30.59 -1.78
CA LEU A 66 -11.67 -29.63 -0.76
C LEU A 66 -12.98 -30.03 -0.07
N LYS A 67 -13.98 -30.55 -0.80
CA LYS A 67 -15.22 -31.08 -0.20
C LYS A 67 -14.94 -32.20 0.80
N THR A 68 -14.03 -33.11 0.45
CA THR A 68 -13.64 -34.21 1.34
C THR A 68 -12.97 -33.68 2.60
N LEU A 69 -12.05 -32.72 2.45
CA LEU A 69 -11.41 -32.05 3.59
C LEU A 69 -12.42 -31.30 4.46
N ALA A 70 -13.36 -30.57 3.85
CA ALA A 70 -14.43 -29.84 4.53
C ALA A 70 -15.27 -30.77 5.41
N ALA A 71 -15.63 -31.95 4.89
CA ALA A 71 -16.38 -32.98 5.63
C ALA A 71 -15.60 -33.58 6.81
N THR A 72 -14.26 -33.56 6.79
CA THR A 72 -13.44 -33.95 7.95
C THR A 72 -13.31 -32.83 8.98
N ALA A 73 -13.45 -31.57 8.55
CA ALA A 73 -13.23 -30.40 9.39
C ALA A 73 -14.48 -29.97 10.16
N TYR A 74 -15.68 -30.29 9.67
CA TYR A 74 -16.96 -29.91 10.26
C TYR A 74 -17.87 -31.12 10.53
N ASP A 75 -18.39 -31.20 11.76
CA ASP A 75 -19.37 -32.18 12.18
C ASP A 75 -20.78 -31.58 12.11
N ALA A 76 -21.48 -31.84 11.00
CA ALA A 76 -22.84 -31.36 10.79
C ALA A 76 -23.85 -31.94 11.79
N ALA A 77 -23.59 -33.10 12.41
CA ALA A 77 -24.51 -33.70 13.37
C ALA A 77 -24.50 -32.97 14.73
N HIS A 78 -23.37 -32.37 15.08
CA HIS A 78 -23.18 -31.64 16.35
C HIS A 78 -22.95 -30.14 16.17
N ASP A 79 -23.06 -29.65 14.93
CA ASP A 79 -22.75 -28.27 14.54
C ASP A 79 -21.42 -27.77 15.11
N ALA A 80 -20.35 -28.55 14.92
CA ALA A 80 -19.05 -28.28 15.54
C ALA A 80 -17.89 -28.42 14.54
N PHE A 81 -16.99 -27.42 14.52
CA PHE A 81 -15.73 -27.51 13.77
C PHE A 81 -14.72 -28.36 14.55
N ARG A 82 -14.37 -29.54 14.02
CA ARG A 82 -13.35 -30.43 14.59
C ARG A 82 -11.93 -29.96 14.29
N ARG A 83 -11.75 -29.34 13.11
CA ARG A 83 -10.47 -28.79 12.63
C ARG A 83 -10.69 -27.37 12.12
N PRO A 84 -10.81 -26.38 13.03
CA PRO A 84 -11.23 -25.03 12.65
C PRO A 84 -10.25 -24.34 11.69
N VAL A 85 -8.93 -24.56 11.81
CA VAL A 85 -7.94 -24.00 10.87
C VAL A 85 -8.11 -24.58 9.46
N LEU A 86 -8.30 -25.90 9.34
CA LEU A 86 -8.60 -26.52 8.04
C LEU A 86 -9.91 -26.00 7.46
N ALA A 87 -10.94 -25.83 8.30
CA ALA A 87 -12.22 -25.27 7.86
C ALA A 87 -12.07 -23.82 7.38
N ALA A 88 -11.29 -23.00 8.08
CA ALA A 88 -10.98 -21.62 7.69
C ALA A 88 -10.29 -21.57 6.32
N LEU A 89 -9.25 -22.39 6.12
CA LEU A 89 -8.55 -22.50 4.83
C LEU A 89 -9.49 -22.89 3.68
N VAL A 90 -10.35 -23.89 3.88
CA VAL A 90 -11.34 -24.32 2.86
C VAL A 90 -12.31 -23.19 2.53
N LEU A 91 -12.81 -22.49 3.55
CA LEU A 91 -13.75 -21.39 3.37
C LEU A 91 -13.10 -20.19 2.66
N GLU A 92 -11.86 -19.86 2.98
CA GLU A 92 -11.09 -18.83 2.28
C GLU A 92 -10.82 -19.22 0.83
N CYS A 93 -10.43 -20.46 0.54
CA CYS A 93 -10.31 -20.94 -0.84
C CYS A 93 -11.63 -20.76 -1.61
N ALA A 94 -12.76 -21.10 -0.98
CA ALA A 94 -14.08 -20.95 -1.58
C ALA A 94 -14.48 -19.48 -1.83
N LEU A 95 -14.00 -18.55 -1.01
CA LEU A 95 -14.21 -17.10 -1.18
C LEU A 95 -13.32 -16.50 -2.27
N LEU A 96 -12.08 -16.96 -2.38
CA LEU A 96 -11.07 -16.40 -3.28
C LEU A 96 -11.11 -16.99 -4.69
N VAL A 97 -11.57 -18.24 -4.82
CA VAL A 97 -11.59 -18.97 -6.09
C VAL A 97 -13.04 -19.38 -6.37
N PRO A 98 -13.76 -18.66 -7.25
CA PRO A 98 -15.18 -18.92 -7.54
C PRO A 98 -15.49 -20.38 -7.92
N GLU A 99 -14.57 -21.05 -8.61
CA GLU A 99 -14.68 -22.45 -9.02
C GLU A 99 -14.70 -23.43 -7.82
N LEU A 100 -14.17 -23.00 -6.67
CA LEU A 100 -14.10 -23.78 -5.44
C LEU A 100 -15.22 -23.45 -4.45
N ALA A 101 -16.12 -22.50 -4.77
CA ALA A 101 -17.17 -22.04 -3.87
C ALA A 101 -18.04 -23.17 -3.30
N ALA A 102 -18.38 -24.16 -4.14
CA ALA A 102 -19.19 -25.30 -3.74
C ALA A 102 -18.51 -26.22 -2.70
N ALA A 103 -17.20 -26.09 -2.49
CA ALA A 103 -16.48 -26.95 -1.54
C ALA A 103 -16.78 -26.63 -0.07
N ALA A 104 -17.16 -25.38 0.23
CA ALA A 104 -17.53 -24.94 1.57
C ALA A 104 -19.03 -25.10 1.88
N ALA A 105 -19.83 -25.67 0.97
CA ALA A 105 -21.29 -25.75 1.12
C ALA A 105 -21.78 -26.59 2.32
N VAL A 106 -20.92 -27.42 2.91
CA VAL A 106 -21.22 -28.19 4.12
C VAL A 106 -21.18 -27.34 5.39
N PHE A 107 -20.53 -26.18 5.34
CA PHE A 107 -20.39 -25.29 6.49
C PHE A 107 -21.67 -24.48 6.73
N PRO A 108 -21.96 -24.12 8.00
CA PRO A 108 -23.14 -23.34 8.35
C PRO A 108 -23.01 -21.89 7.85
N PRO A 109 -24.13 -21.14 7.70
CA PRO A 109 -24.11 -19.77 7.19
C PRO A 109 -23.25 -18.79 8.01
N ASP A 110 -23.05 -19.06 9.30
CA ASP A 110 -22.24 -18.26 10.23
C ASP A 110 -20.77 -18.72 10.31
N ALA A 111 -20.34 -19.64 9.45
CA ALA A 111 -19.00 -20.21 9.48
C ALA A 111 -17.89 -19.16 9.43
N ALA A 112 -18.03 -18.13 8.60
CA ALA A 112 -17.03 -17.06 8.49
C ALA A 112 -16.80 -16.36 9.84
N GLN A 113 -17.88 -16.06 10.58
CA GLN A 113 -17.80 -15.46 11.91
C GLN A 113 -17.15 -16.40 12.93
N ARG A 114 -17.51 -17.68 12.91
CA ARG A 114 -16.99 -18.70 13.85
C ARG A 114 -15.53 -19.05 13.61
N LEU A 115 -15.07 -18.96 12.36
CA LEU A 115 -13.73 -19.34 11.93
C LEU A 115 -12.74 -18.17 11.87
N ALA A 116 -13.21 -16.92 11.95
CA ALA A 116 -12.38 -15.72 11.87
C ALA A 116 -11.28 -15.57 12.95
N ALA A 117 -11.30 -16.39 14.01
CA ALA A 117 -10.25 -16.45 15.03
C ALA A 117 -9.14 -17.47 14.72
N PHE A 118 -9.31 -18.28 13.67
CA PHE A 118 -8.43 -19.40 13.30
C PHE A 118 -7.71 -19.16 11.97
N THR A 119 -7.56 -17.90 11.59
CA THR A 119 -6.85 -17.43 10.40
C THR A 119 -6.24 -16.07 10.73
N PRO A 120 -5.04 -15.74 10.22
CA PRO A 120 -4.53 -14.37 10.31
C PRO A 120 -5.25 -13.46 9.31
N LEU A 121 -5.71 -14.01 8.18
CA LEU A 121 -6.18 -13.25 7.03
C LEU A 121 -7.50 -12.52 7.27
N VAL A 122 -7.73 -11.44 6.51
CA VAL A 122 -8.90 -10.58 6.67
C VAL A 122 -10.17 -11.16 6.03
N TYR A 123 -10.04 -12.09 5.08
CA TYR A 123 -11.12 -12.55 4.21
C TYR A 123 -12.38 -13.01 4.95
N LEU A 124 -12.24 -13.79 6.02
CA LEU A 124 -13.39 -14.28 6.79
C LEU A 124 -14.08 -13.16 7.57
N ARG A 125 -13.30 -12.20 8.11
CA ARG A 125 -13.86 -11.04 8.81
C ARG A 125 -14.59 -10.10 7.85
N ALA A 126 -14.01 -9.86 6.68
CA ALA A 126 -14.66 -9.08 5.62
C ALA A 126 -15.95 -9.77 5.14
N ALA A 127 -15.91 -11.09 4.89
CA ALA A 127 -17.09 -11.84 4.44
C ALA A 127 -18.20 -11.95 5.50
N ALA A 128 -17.85 -11.88 6.79
CA ALA A 128 -18.83 -11.88 7.89
C ALA A 128 -19.55 -10.53 8.07
N CYS A 129 -19.12 -9.46 7.38
CA CYS A 129 -19.78 -8.16 7.44
C CYS A 129 -21.19 -8.23 6.79
N PRO A 130 -22.24 -7.68 7.41
CA PRO A 130 -23.61 -7.77 6.88
C PRO A 130 -23.79 -7.19 5.47
N ASP A 131 -22.98 -6.20 5.10
CA ASP A 131 -23.01 -5.49 3.82
C ASP A 131 -21.88 -5.90 2.86
N ALA A 132 -21.15 -6.98 3.15
CA ALA A 132 -20.04 -7.46 2.32
C ALA A 132 -20.43 -7.66 0.84
N GLY A 133 -21.64 -8.15 0.59
CA GLY A 133 -22.17 -8.31 -0.76
C GLY A 133 -22.36 -6.98 -1.51
N ALA A 134 -22.89 -5.96 -0.83
CA ALA A 134 -23.05 -4.62 -1.40
C ALA A 134 -21.69 -3.94 -1.61
N ALA A 135 -20.77 -4.05 -0.63
CA ALA A 135 -19.44 -3.47 -0.71
C ALA A 135 -18.66 -4.00 -1.92
N ARG A 136 -18.71 -5.32 -2.15
CA ARG A 136 -18.10 -5.97 -3.32
C ARG A 136 -18.66 -5.44 -4.65
N GLN A 137 -19.98 -5.28 -4.75
CA GLN A 137 -20.60 -4.77 -5.98
C GLN A 137 -20.21 -3.32 -6.27
N TRP A 138 -20.13 -2.48 -5.24
CA TRP A 138 -19.63 -1.12 -5.36
C TRP A 138 -18.15 -1.07 -5.74
N ASN A 139 -17.30 -1.90 -5.14
CA ASN A 139 -15.88 -1.97 -5.53
C ASN A 139 -15.72 -2.37 -6.99
N GLU A 140 -16.47 -3.36 -7.49
CA GLU A 140 -16.39 -3.73 -8.90
C GLU A 140 -16.80 -2.57 -9.82
N LEU A 141 -17.79 -1.78 -9.42
CA LEU A 141 -18.18 -0.57 -10.15
C LEU A 141 -17.05 0.47 -10.17
N PHE A 142 -16.46 0.78 -9.01
CA PHE A 142 -15.36 1.73 -8.90
C PHE A 142 -14.09 1.24 -9.57
N ARG A 143 -13.76 -0.05 -9.46
CA ARG A 143 -12.59 -0.67 -10.10
C ARG A 143 -12.68 -0.53 -11.63
N ARG A 144 -13.84 -0.81 -12.23
CA ARG A 144 -14.04 -0.58 -13.68
C ARG A 144 -13.87 0.89 -14.07
N ASN A 145 -14.22 1.82 -13.19
CA ASN A 145 -14.03 3.23 -13.47
C ASN A 145 -12.57 3.67 -13.27
N ILE A 146 -12.01 3.47 -12.09
CA ILE A 146 -10.66 3.92 -11.72
C ILE A 146 -9.58 3.17 -12.52
N CYS A 147 -9.69 1.85 -12.66
CA CYS A 147 -8.66 1.04 -13.31
C CYS A 147 -8.87 0.93 -14.82
N ASP A 148 -10.12 0.80 -15.28
CA ASP A 148 -10.44 0.51 -16.68
C ASP A 148 -11.05 1.73 -17.42
N HIS A 149 -11.19 2.87 -16.76
CA HIS A 149 -11.72 4.14 -17.30
C HIS A 149 -13.16 4.05 -17.85
N HIS A 150 -13.95 3.07 -17.41
CA HIS A 150 -15.38 3.02 -17.72
C HIS A 150 -16.13 4.17 -17.02
N ALA A 151 -17.08 4.77 -17.72
CA ALA A 151 -17.91 5.82 -17.13
C ALA A 151 -18.76 5.25 -15.98
N LEU A 152 -18.83 5.97 -14.86
CA LEU A 152 -19.78 5.64 -13.80
C LEU A 152 -21.22 5.93 -14.26
N PRO A 153 -22.18 5.05 -13.91
CA PRO A 153 -23.62 5.28 -14.12
C PRO A 153 -24.10 6.45 -13.27
N ARG A 154 -25.29 6.99 -13.58
CA ARG A 154 -25.89 8.03 -12.73
C ARG A 154 -26.44 7.39 -11.45
N PRO A 155 -26.47 8.08 -10.31
CA PRO A 155 -26.92 7.51 -9.05
C PRO A 155 -28.34 6.98 -9.12
N GLU A 156 -29.23 7.63 -9.88
CA GLU A 156 -30.60 7.17 -10.12
C GLU A 156 -30.71 5.87 -10.92
N ASP A 157 -29.66 5.51 -11.67
CA ASP A 157 -29.60 4.30 -12.51
C ASP A 157 -28.89 3.13 -11.77
N VAL A 158 -28.35 3.36 -10.57
CA VAL A 158 -27.63 2.34 -9.80
C VAL A 158 -28.58 1.55 -8.90
N ASP A 159 -28.78 0.28 -9.23
CA ASP A 159 -29.54 -0.68 -8.42
C ASP A 159 -28.61 -1.42 -7.44
N LEU A 160 -27.92 -0.68 -6.57
CA LEU A 160 -27.04 -1.22 -5.52
C LEU A 160 -27.49 -0.71 -4.14
N PRO A 161 -27.48 -1.56 -3.09
CA PRO A 161 -27.76 -1.10 -1.74
C PRO A 161 -26.76 -0.03 -1.29
N PRO A 162 -27.21 1.05 -0.61
CA PRO A 162 -26.30 2.07 -0.11
C PRO A 162 -25.41 1.53 1.01
N LEU A 163 -24.12 1.89 1.00
CA LEU A 163 -23.15 1.51 2.04
C LEU A 163 -23.14 2.47 3.23
N TYR A 164 -23.68 3.67 3.04
CA TYR A 164 -23.68 4.76 4.00
C TYR A 164 -25.02 5.47 3.93
N ASP A 165 -25.45 6.03 5.07
CA ASP A 165 -26.61 6.93 5.08
C ASP A 165 -26.26 8.30 4.48
N ALA A 166 -27.29 9.10 4.20
CA ALA A 166 -27.11 10.43 3.62
C ALA A 166 -26.29 11.36 4.54
N ALA A 167 -26.43 11.24 5.86
CA ALA A 167 -25.74 12.08 6.82
C ALA A 167 -24.21 11.84 6.81
N ALA A 168 -23.78 10.59 6.67
CA ALA A 168 -22.37 10.22 6.55
C ALA A 168 -21.75 10.78 5.25
N ILE A 169 -22.49 10.72 4.14
CA ILE A 169 -22.04 11.29 2.86
C ILE A 169 -21.99 12.83 2.93
N ASP A 170 -23.02 13.47 3.44
CA ASP A 170 -23.08 14.93 3.60
C ASP A 170 -21.96 15.43 4.54
N GLY A 171 -21.69 14.69 5.61
CA GLY A 171 -20.57 14.94 6.52
C GLY A 171 -19.23 14.86 5.80
N ALA A 172 -19.00 13.80 5.01
CA ALA A 172 -17.78 13.68 4.21
C ALA A 172 -17.63 14.84 3.21
N GLN A 173 -18.69 15.22 2.51
CA GLN A 173 -18.68 16.37 1.60
C GLN A 173 -18.38 17.69 2.33
N ALA A 174 -18.97 17.91 3.50
CA ALA A 174 -18.75 19.12 4.28
C ALA A 174 -17.29 19.23 4.73
N VAL A 175 -16.71 18.13 5.21
CA VAL A 175 -15.28 18.07 5.59
C VAL A 175 -14.40 18.39 4.39
N MET A 176 -14.60 17.73 3.25
CA MET A 176 -13.80 17.99 2.04
C MET A 176 -13.91 19.45 1.56
N ARG A 177 -15.10 20.06 1.63
CA ARG A 177 -15.30 21.48 1.25
C ARG A 177 -14.59 22.42 2.22
N ALA A 178 -14.64 22.15 3.52
CA ALA A 178 -14.00 22.98 4.55
C ALA A 178 -12.47 22.96 4.45
N GLN A 179 -11.90 21.88 3.92
CA GLN A 179 -10.46 21.67 3.77
C GLN A 179 -9.87 22.30 2.50
N ALA A 180 -10.72 22.68 1.53
CA ALA A 180 -10.29 23.23 0.26
C ALA A 180 -9.62 24.62 0.43
N GLY A 181 -8.47 24.81 -0.22
CA GLY A 181 -7.76 26.09 -0.24
C GLY A 181 -6.83 26.34 0.96
N CYS A 182 -6.79 25.44 1.96
CA CYS A 182 -5.90 25.57 3.12
C CYS A 182 -4.40 25.62 2.75
N LEU A 183 -3.99 24.93 1.68
CA LEU A 183 -2.60 24.85 1.24
C LEU A 183 -2.00 26.22 0.90
N ALA A 184 -2.74 27.07 0.18
CA ALA A 184 -2.24 28.38 -0.22
C ALA A 184 -1.95 29.27 1.00
N ALA A 185 -2.88 29.29 1.95
CA ALA A 185 -2.71 30.03 3.19
C ALA A 185 -1.57 29.46 4.06
N ALA A 186 -1.40 28.14 4.10
CA ALA A 186 -0.28 27.50 4.80
C ALA A 186 1.07 27.85 4.14
N ARG A 187 1.15 27.81 2.81
CA ARG A 187 2.37 28.19 2.06
C ARG A 187 2.79 29.62 2.37
N GLU A 188 1.87 30.58 2.33
CA GLU A 188 2.17 31.98 2.64
C GLU A 188 2.75 32.15 4.05
N ARG A 189 2.14 31.49 5.05
CA ARG A 189 2.63 31.52 6.44
C ARG A 189 4.02 30.92 6.58
N VAL A 190 4.25 29.73 6.02
CA VAL A 190 5.54 29.03 6.14
C VAL A 190 6.64 29.76 5.37
N ALA A 191 6.34 30.29 4.18
CA ALA A 191 7.27 31.11 3.42
C ALA A 191 7.71 32.37 4.21
N ALA A 192 6.80 33.00 4.94
CA ALA A 192 7.10 34.17 5.77
C ALA A 192 8.05 33.87 6.95
N LEU A 193 8.23 32.60 7.32
CA LEU A 193 9.19 32.20 8.36
C LEU A 193 10.65 32.31 7.89
N GLY A 194 10.91 32.36 6.58
CA GLY A 194 12.25 32.52 6.02
C GLY A 194 13.22 31.42 6.46
N LEU A 195 12.76 30.15 6.48
CA LEU A 195 13.60 29.02 6.87
C LEU A 195 14.81 28.91 5.92
N PRO A 196 15.97 28.43 6.41
CA PRO A 196 17.18 28.34 5.60
C PRO A 196 16.93 27.53 4.32
N ALA A 197 17.36 28.09 3.20
CA ALA A 197 17.38 27.37 1.93
C ALA A 197 18.34 26.17 2.01
N TRP A 198 18.03 25.12 1.26
CA TRP A 198 18.84 23.92 1.19
C TRP A 198 19.02 23.49 -0.25
N GLU A 199 20.26 23.22 -0.64
CA GLU A 199 20.58 22.70 -1.96
C GLU A 199 20.68 21.18 -1.90
N ARG A 200 19.85 20.50 -2.69
CA ARG A 200 19.87 19.05 -2.78
C ARG A 200 21.18 18.57 -3.39
N PRO A 201 21.85 17.57 -2.79
CA PRO A 201 23.01 16.94 -3.42
C PRO A 201 22.68 16.45 -4.84
N PRO A 202 23.61 16.55 -5.80
CA PRO A 202 23.45 15.95 -7.11
C PRO A 202 23.02 14.47 -7.01
N ALA A 203 22.12 14.03 -7.89
CA ALA A 203 21.60 12.66 -7.86
C ALA A 203 22.72 11.59 -7.93
N GLN A 204 23.82 11.90 -8.62
CA GLN A 204 24.99 11.04 -8.67
C GLN A 204 25.63 10.83 -7.29
N ASP A 205 25.69 11.86 -6.45
CA ASP A 205 26.28 11.79 -5.11
C ASP A 205 25.37 10.99 -4.17
N THR A 206 24.04 11.20 -4.27
CA THR A 206 23.05 10.37 -3.57
C THR A 206 23.20 8.89 -3.96
N PHE A 207 23.31 8.60 -5.25
CA PHE A 207 23.50 7.24 -5.76
C PHE A 207 24.78 6.59 -5.23
N LEU A 208 25.92 7.30 -5.27
CA LEU A 208 27.20 6.77 -4.78
C LEU A 208 27.10 6.47 -3.28
N ARG A 209 26.60 7.41 -2.48
CA ARG A 209 26.41 7.23 -1.03
C ARG A 209 25.53 6.01 -0.72
N ALA A 210 24.40 5.87 -1.40
CA ALA A 210 23.49 4.74 -1.20
C ALA A 210 24.13 3.41 -1.64
N THR A 211 24.79 3.39 -2.78
CA THR A 211 25.41 2.17 -3.32
C THR A 211 26.57 1.70 -2.47
N ASP A 212 27.43 2.60 -1.99
CA ASP A 212 28.54 2.26 -1.11
C ASP A 212 28.03 1.64 0.20
N ALA A 213 27.05 2.28 0.85
CA ALA A 213 26.41 1.74 2.06
C ALA A 213 25.77 0.36 1.83
N LEU A 214 25.04 0.18 0.72
CA LEU A 214 24.40 -1.09 0.39
C LEU A 214 25.41 -2.20 0.02
N LEU A 215 26.55 -1.86 -0.58
CA LEU A 215 27.65 -2.80 -0.86
C LEU A 215 28.33 -3.24 0.43
N GLU A 216 28.66 -2.30 1.31
CA GLU A 216 29.29 -2.57 2.62
C GLU A 216 28.39 -3.44 3.50
N ALA A 217 27.08 -3.19 3.49
CA ALA A 217 26.10 -4.00 4.20
C ALA A 217 25.81 -5.37 3.54
N GLY A 218 26.40 -5.66 2.36
CA GLY A 218 26.20 -6.92 1.64
C GLY A 218 24.79 -7.12 1.07
N ILE A 219 24.03 -6.04 0.89
CA ILE A 219 22.62 -6.04 0.45
C ILE A 219 22.52 -6.10 -1.07
N LEU A 220 23.40 -5.44 -1.82
CA LEU A 220 23.30 -5.44 -3.29
C LEU A 220 23.56 -6.83 -3.89
N ALA A 221 22.75 -7.19 -4.90
CA ALA A 221 22.87 -8.43 -5.65
C ALA A 221 22.88 -8.16 -7.16
N GLY A 222 23.44 -9.10 -7.93
CA GLY A 222 23.40 -9.06 -9.39
C GLY A 222 24.00 -7.81 -10.05
N PRO A 223 23.92 -7.70 -11.39
CA PRO A 223 24.29 -6.51 -12.13
C PRO A 223 23.14 -5.48 -12.22
N GLU A 224 23.46 -4.25 -12.61
CA GLU A 224 22.47 -3.25 -13.01
C GLU A 224 21.95 -3.65 -14.39
N MET A 225 20.63 -3.65 -14.57
CA MET A 225 20.02 -4.00 -15.85
C MET A 225 19.07 -2.90 -16.31
N ARG A 226 18.84 -2.86 -17.62
CA ARG A 226 17.83 -1.97 -18.20
C ARG A 226 16.43 -2.53 -17.95
N HIS A 227 15.53 -1.68 -17.49
CA HIS A 227 14.11 -1.96 -17.48
C HIS A 227 13.48 -1.45 -18.79
N GLN A 228 12.59 -2.24 -19.41
CA GLN A 228 12.01 -1.92 -20.72
C GLN A 228 10.50 -1.63 -20.68
N ALA A 229 9.84 -1.82 -19.53
CA ALA A 229 8.39 -1.68 -19.40
C ALA A 229 8.02 -0.40 -18.64
N SER A 230 8.49 0.76 -19.14
CA SER A 230 8.19 2.07 -18.55
C SER A 230 8.33 3.14 -19.62
N LEU A 231 7.48 4.18 -19.54
CA LEU A 231 7.59 5.36 -20.40
C LEU A 231 8.87 6.13 -20.11
N SER A 232 9.53 5.93 -18.97
CA SER A 232 10.76 6.63 -18.63
C SER A 232 11.85 6.46 -19.71
N PRO A 233 12.52 7.54 -20.13
CA PRO A 233 13.63 7.44 -21.09
C PRO A 233 14.82 6.67 -20.54
N ILE A 234 15.03 6.72 -19.22
CA ILE A 234 16.04 5.93 -18.52
C ILE A 234 15.35 5.15 -17.41
N ALA A 235 15.15 3.85 -17.66
CA ALA A 235 14.63 2.92 -16.67
C ALA A 235 15.65 1.80 -16.41
N LEU A 236 15.92 1.57 -15.13
CA LEU A 236 16.90 0.61 -14.62
C LEU A 236 16.23 -0.30 -13.61
N LEU A 237 16.83 -1.46 -13.37
CA LEU A 237 16.48 -2.33 -12.26
C LEU A 237 17.75 -2.89 -11.63
N ARG A 238 17.68 -3.13 -10.32
CA ARG A 238 18.78 -3.69 -9.54
C ARG A 238 18.25 -4.68 -8.52
N THR A 239 18.90 -5.84 -8.45
CA THR A 239 18.57 -6.89 -7.49
C THR A 239 19.25 -6.62 -6.16
N TRP A 240 18.62 -7.05 -5.07
CA TRP A 240 19.16 -6.97 -3.72
C TRP A 240 18.77 -8.21 -2.91
N ARG A 241 19.61 -8.54 -1.92
CA ARG A 241 19.49 -9.71 -1.06
C ARG A 241 18.58 -9.41 0.12
N LEU A 242 17.74 -10.37 0.40
CA LEU A 242 16.91 -10.42 1.58
C LEU A 242 17.39 -11.55 2.47
N ASP A 243 17.71 -11.25 3.73
CA ASP A 243 18.03 -12.21 4.78
C ASP A 243 17.57 -11.60 6.10
N LEU A 244 16.45 -12.12 6.60
CA LEU A 244 15.80 -11.62 7.81
C LEU A 244 15.32 -12.75 8.70
N ARG A 245 15.24 -12.46 10.01
CA ARG A 245 14.90 -13.44 11.03
C ARG A 245 13.95 -12.87 12.08
N VAL A 246 12.93 -13.66 12.42
CA VAL A 246 12.14 -13.52 13.64
C VAL A 246 12.51 -14.65 14.60
N SER A 247 12.98 -14.28 15.79
CA SER A 247 13.51 -15.21 16.80
C SER A 247 13.00 -14.89 18.19
N GLY A 248 13.10 -15.82 19.14
CA GLY A 248 12.61 -15.65 20.50
C GLY A 248 11.14 -16.02 20.65
N GLY A 249 10.44 -15.38 21.58
CA GLY A 249 9.00 -15.55 21.81
C GLY A 249 8.68 -16.62 22.85
N THR A 250 7.63 -16.36 23.63
CA THR A 250 7.20 -17.24 24.74
C THR A 250 6.00 -18.09 24.34
N GLY A 251 6.05 -19.39 24.63
CA GLY A 251 4.96 -20.33 24.34
C GLY A 251 5.08 -21.09 23.02
N ALA A 252 4.17 -22.05 22.83
CA ALA A 252 4.14 -22.96 21.68
C ALA A 252 3.58 -22.31 20.40
N GLN A 253 2.94 -21.14 20.52
CA GLN A 253 2.34 -20.42 19.39
C GLN A 253 3.23 -19.29 18.85
N ALA A 254 4.44 -19.13 19.38
CA ALA A 254 5.37 -18.09 18.92
C ALA A 254 5.86 -18.40 17.48
N VAL A 255 5.74 -17.42 16.58
CA VAL A 255 6.20 -17.57 15.20
C VAL A 255 7.71 -17.32 15.13
N ARG A 256 8.48 -18.38 14.83
CA ARG A 256 9.93 -18.33 14.65
C ARG A 256 10.30 -18.72 13.23
N HIS A 257 10.98 -17.83 12.52
CA HIS A 257 11.35 -18.09 11.14
C HIS A 257 12.56 -17.29 10.66
N SER A 258 13.14 -17.76 9.55
CA SER A 258 13.98 -16.94 8.68
C SER A 258 13.34 -16.81 7.31
N LEU A 259 13.67 -15.75 6.57
CA LEU A 259 13.26 -15.55 5.19
C LEU A 259 14.47 -15.10 4.39
N ARG A 260 14.76 -15.82 3.30
CA ARG A 260 15.90 -15.53 2.43
C ARG A 260 15.52 -15.51 0.95
N GLY A 261 16.11 -14.61 0.19
CA GLY A 261 15.98 -14.59 -1.26
C GLY A 261 16.50 -13.32 -1.86
N GLU A 262 15.98 -12.99 -3.04
CA GLU A 262 16.34 -11.77 -3.77
C GLU A 262 15.09 -11.01 -4.18
N ALA A 263 15.16 -9.69 -4.08
CA ALA A 263 14.12 -8.76 -4.53
C ALA A 263 14.71 -7.81 -5.56
N THR A 264 13.85 -7.10 -6.30
CA THR A 264 14.26 -6.16 -7.35
C THR A 264 13.66 -4.80 -7.06
N ALA A 265 14.48 -3.76 -7.14
CA ALA A 265 14.05 -2.36 -7.12
C ALA A 265 14.16 -1.76 -8.53
N TYR A 266 13.35 -0.75 -8.80
CA TYR A 266 13.26 -0.13 -10.11
C TYR A 266 13.61 1.36 -10.01
N GLY A 267 14.36 1.84 -10.98
CA GLY A 267 14.87 3.20 -11.01
C GLY A 267 14.43 3.89 -12.29
N ARG A 268 13.71 5.01 -12.17
CA ARG A 268 13.14 5.73 -13.31
C ARG A 268 13.58 7.19 -13.26
N GLY A 269 13.81 7.79 -14.43
CA GLY A 269 14.17 9.21 -14.49
C GLY A 269 14.48 9.73 -15.88
N LEU A 270 14.71 11.04 -15.97
CA LEU A 270 15.10 11.72 -17.21
C LEU A 270 16.60 11.66 -17.47
N SER A 271 17.38 11.16 -16.51
CA SER A 271 18.83 11.01 -16.60
C SER A 271 19.29 9.73 -15.89
N LEU A 272 20.50 9.26 -16.25
CA LEU A 272 21.08 8.07 -15.64
C LEU A 272 21.31 8.24 -14.12
N ALA A 273 21.76 9.41 -13.69
CA ALA A 273 22.00 9.70 -12.28
C ALA A 273 20.70 9.66 -11.47
N GLN A 274 19.59 10.20 -12.00
CA GLN A 274 18.29 10.14 -11.32
C GLN A 274 17.75 8.72 -11.22
N ALA A 275 17.77 7.95 -12.32
CA ALA A 275 17.30 6.57 -12.31
C ALA A 275 18.11 5.69 -11.34
N ARG A 276 19.43 5.92 -11.28
CA ARG A 276 20.33 5.23 -10.33
C ARG A 276 20.06 5.59 -8.88
N ALA A 277 19.92 6.89 -8.58
CA ALA A 277 19.55 7.34 -7.25
C ALA A 277 18.20 6.73 -6.83
N SER A 278 17.20 6.76 -7.72
CA SER A 278 15.86 6.21 -7.51
C SER A 278 15.89 4.73 -7.09
N TYR A 279 16.47 3.81 -7.88
CA TYR A 279 16.48 2.40 -7.43
C TYR A 279 17.32 2.19 -6.18
N SER A 280 18.44 2.92 -6.02
CA SER A 280 19.33 2.70 -4.87
C SER A 280 18.66 3.13 -3.57
N MET A 281 17.94 4.25 -3.58
CA MET A 281 17.20 4.77 -2.43
C MET A 281 15.95 3.91 -2.17
N GLU A 282 15.29 3.38 -3.20
CA GLU A 282 14.24 2.37 -3.00
C GLU A 282 14.80 1.11 -2.30
N ILE A 283 15.99 0.60 -2.67
CA ILE A 283 16.60 -0.54 -1.97
C ILE A 283 16.86 -0.19 -0.49
N VAL A 284 17.34 1.02 -0.18
CA VAL A 284 17.54 1.47 1.20
C VAL A 284 16.22 1.47 1.98
N GLU A 285 15.13 1.95 1.38
CA GLU A 285 13.78 1.95 1.97
C GLU A 285 13.32 0.54 2.28
N ARG A 286 13.32 -0.34 1.27
CA ARG A 286 12.87 -1.73 1.42
C ARG A 286 13.75 -2.46 2.43
N ALA A 287 15.07 -2.40 2.31
CA ALA A 287 15.97 -3.04 3.27
C ALA A 287 15.79 -2.54 4.71
N SER A 288 15.26 -1.33 4.90
CA SER A 288 14.95 -0.77 6.22
C SER A 288 13.57 -1.17 6.74
N ALA A 289 12.58 -1.39 5.88
CA ALA A 289 11.23 -1.82 6.27
C ALA A 289 11.04 -3.35 6.37
N TYR A 290 12.02 -4.12 5.89
CA TYR A 290 12.10 -5.57 6.04
C TYR A 290 12.97 -5.87 7.26
N VAL A 291 12.37 -6.42 8.31
CA VAL A 291 12.94 -6.31 9.66
C VAL A 291 13.35 -7.65 10.27
N ASP A 292 14.52 -7.62 10.92
CA ASP A 292 14.91 -8.60 11.91
C ASP A 292 14.19 -8.27 13.24
N ILE A 293 13.47 -9.22 13.82
CA ILE A 293 12.78 -9.03 15.12
C ILE A 293 13.26 -10.09 16.11
N ARG A 294 13.77 -9.61 17.24
CA ARG A 294 14.01 -10.43 18.42
C ARG A 294 12.84 -10.28 19.37
N GLN A 295 11.95 -11.26 19.38
CA GLN A 295 10.86 -11.35 20.33
C GLN A 295 11.42 -11.57 21.76
N PRO A 296 10.69 -11.10 22.79
CA PRO A 296 11.16 -11.20 24.17
C PRO A 296 11.15 -12.66 24.67
N GLU A 297 12.07 -12.98 25.59
CA GLU A 297 12.11 -14.29 26.29
C GLU A 297 11.19 -14.33 27.53
N SER A 298 10.66 -13.17 27.93
CA SER A 298 9.73 -13.01 29.05
C SER A 298 8.51 -12.21 28.58
N ALA A 299 7.32 -12.59 29.05
CA ALA A 299 6.06 -11.96 28.64
C ALA A 299 5.98 -10.44 28.93
N ASN A 300 6.81 -9.93 29.86
CA ASN A 300 6.78 -8.53 30.31
C ASN A 300 7.88 -7.66 29.67
N ALA A 301 8.74 -8.22 28.81
CA ALA A 301 9.78 -7.45 28.12
C ALA A 301 9.33 -7.12 26.69
N PRO A 302 9.72 -5.95 26.13
CA PRO A 302 9.51 -5.69 24.71
C PRO A 302 10.48 -6.53 23.87
N GLY A 303 10.04 -6.89 22.66
CA GLY A 303 10.94 -7.30 21.59
C GLY A 303 11.73 -6.12 21.03
N GLU A 304 12.60 -6.39 20.08
CA GLU A 304 13.49 -5.37 19.50
C GLU A 304 13.69 -5.59 18.01
N VAL A 305 13.63 -4.50 17.24
CA VAL A 305 13.98 -4.50 15.81
C VAL A 305 15.50 -4.35 15.66
N GLY A 306 16.10 -5.25 14.89
CA GLY A 306 17.55 -5.26 14.64
C GLY A 306 18.04 -4.12 13.75
N LYS A 307 19.35 -3.85 13.85
CA LYS A 307 20.12 -2.94 12.97
C LYS A 307 19.60 -1.51 12.89
N ARG A 308 18.88 -1.03 13.91
CA ARG A 308 18.36 0.33 13.95
C ARG A 308 19.40 1.31 14.50
N LYS A 309 19.42 2.53 13.96
CA LYS A 309 20.24 3.63 14.49
C LYS A 309 19.73 4.11 15.86
N GLN A 310 18.42 4.10 16.07
CA GLN A 310 17.77 4.33 17.35
C GLN A 310 17.03 3.07 17.80
N PRO A 311 17.01 2.72 19.10
CA PRO A 311 16.27 1.55 19.57
C PRO A 311 14.79 1.61 19.18
N LEU A 312 14.28 0.52 18.60
CA LEU A 312 12.88 0.41 18.20
C LEU A 312 12.26 -0.84 18.86
N PRO A 313 11.63 -0.67 20.04
CA PRO A 313 11.00 -1.78 20.75
C PRO A 313 9.71 -2.23 20.07
N VAL A 314 9.43 -3.53 20.14
CA VAL A 314 8.17 -4.15 19.68
C VAL A 314 7.40 -4.61 20.92
N ILE A 315 6.23 -4.03 21.16
CA ILE A 315 5.39 -4.31 22.32
C ILE A 315 4.21 -5.17 21.88
N ARG A 316 3.97 -6.29 22.57
CA ARG A 316 2.80 -7.13 22.35
C ARG A 316 1.74 -6.81 23.41
N ALA A 317 0.63 -6.20 22.99
CA ALA A 317 -0.46 -5.83 23.90
C ALA A 317 -1.77 -5.65 23.12
N SER A 318 -2.91 -5.74 23.81
CA SER A 318 -4.18 -5.33 23.24
C SER A 318 -4.32 -3.81 23.26
N TYR A 319 -5.11 -3.24 22.35
CA TYR A 319 -5.35 -1.79 22.33
C TYR A 319 -5.97 -1.31 23.65
N ALA A 320 -6.91 -2.07 24.20
CA ALA A 320 -7.55 -1.77 25.48
C ALA A 320 -6.55 -1.77 26.65
N ALA A 321 -5.61 -2.74 26.67
CA ALA A 321 -4.57 -2.80 27.70
C ALA A 321 -3.61 -1.58 27.64
N LEU A 322 -3.19 -1.17 26.44
CA LEU A 322 -2.34 0.02 26.27
C LEU A 322 -3.02 1.28 26.82
N LEU A 323 -4.31 1.47 26.53
CA LEU A 323 -5.07 2.61 27.07
C LEU A 323 -5.23 2.53 28.58
N ALA A 324 -5.48 1.34 29.15
CA ALA A 324 -5.58 1.14 30.59
C ALA A 324 -4.28 1.45 31.33
N GLU A 325 -3.13 1.22 30.69
CA GLU A 325 -1.80 1.60 31.17
C GLU A 325 -1.48 3.09 30.98
N GLY A 326 -2.38 3.87 30.37
CA GLY A 326 -2.19 5.29 30.08
C GLY A 326 -1.23 5.57 28.92
N ARG A 327 -0.98 4.57 28.06
CA ARG A 327 -0.12 4.72 26.89
C ARG A 327 -0.92 5.23 25.70
N ALA A 328 -0.42 6.27 25.04
CA ALA A 328 -1.02 6.74 23.80
C ALA A 328 -0.82 5.70 22.70
N ALA A 329 -1.92 5.29 22.06
CA ALA A 329 -1.91 4.33 20.97
C ALA A 329 -2.90 4.75 19.87
N LEU A 330 -2.50 4.59 18.61
CA LEU A 330 -3.37 4.81 17.47
C LEU A 330 -4.43 3.70 17.44
N SER A 331 -5.71 4.08 17.53
CA SER A 331 -6.80 3.13 17.29
C SER A 331 -6.69 2.56 15.87
N PRO A 332 -6.64 1.22 15.70
CA PRO A 332 -6.63 0.60 14.39
C PRO A 332 -7.84 1.00 13.53
N GLU A 333 -8.98 1.35 14.12
CA GLU A 333 -10.17 1.84 13.39
C GLU A 333 -9.93 3.15 12.62
N ARG A 334 -8.87 3.89 12.96
CA ARG A 334 -8.47 5.11 12.22
C ARG A 334 -7.58 4.80 11.02
N LEU A 335 -7.26 3.53 10.77
CA LEU A 335 -6.57 3.07 9.58
C LEU A 335 -7.63 2.57 8.57
N PRO A 336 -7.34 2.58 7.26
CA PRO A 336 -8.26 2.06 6.25
C PRO A 336 -8.26 0.52 6.29
N LEU A 337 -8.98 -0.06 7.25
CA LEU A 337 -9.07 -1.50 7.43
C LEU A 337 -10.07 -2.12 6.45
N ASP A 338 -9.74 -3.31 5.91
CA ASP A 338 -10.64 -4.07 5.03
C ASP A 338 -11.77 -4.77 5.81
N ALA A 339 -11.64 -4.91 7.13
CA ALA A 339 -12.69 -5.38 8.01
C ALA A 339 -12.71 -4.57 9.32
N PRO A 340 -13.87 -4.44 9.99
CA PRO A 340 -13.95 -3.74 11.27
C PRO A 340 -13.00 -4.30 12.33
N PHE A 341 -12.42 -3.42 13.14
CA PHE A 341 -11.60 -3.80 14.31
C PHE A 341 -12.49 -4.26 15.47
N ALA A 342 -13.13 -5.42 15.30
CA ALA A 342 -14.02 -6.02 16.27
C ALA A 342 -13.90 -7.56 16.29
N GLY A 343 -14.55 -8.18 17.28
CA GLY A 343 -14.61 -9.64 17.38
C GLY A 343 -13.22 -10.27 17.56
N SER A 344 -12.82 -11.15 16.63
CA SER A 344 -11.52 -11.82 16.68
C SER A 344 -10.32 -10.91 16.43
N CYS A 345 -10.53 -9.70 15.88
CA CYS A 345 -9.53 -8.67 15.68
C CYS A 345 -10.08 -7.36 16.26
N GLY A 346 -10.21 -7.29 17.58
CA GLY A 346 -10.81 -6.14 18.28
C GLY A 346 -9.93 -5.58 19.40
N PRO A 347 -10.46 -4.66 20.22
CA PRO A 347 -9.70 -3.94 21.25
C PRO A 347 -8.98 -4.83 22.28
N GLU A 348 -9.50 -6.03 22.51
CA GLU A 348 -8.93 -7.04 23.43
C GLU A 348 -7.93 -7.99 22.76
N THR A 349 -7.86 -8.00 21.42
CA THR A 349 -6.94 -8.85 20.67
C THR A 349 -5.52 -8.28 20.78
N PRO A 350 -4.53 -9.07 21.25
CA PRO A 350 -3.15 -8.63 21.24
C PRO A 350 -2.64 -8.40 19.82
N LEU A 351 -1.99 -7.25 19.62
CA LEU A 351 -1.26 -6.87 18.41
C LEU A 351 0.19 -6.54 18.80
N HIS A 352 1.06 -6.42 17.79
CA HIS A 352 2.39 -5.86 17.95
C HIS A 352 2.40 -4.37 17.64
N TRP A 353 3.08 -3.61 18.48
CA TRP A 353 3.11 -2.15 18.44
C TRP A 353 4.54 -1.63 18.47
N VAL A 354 4.79 -0.53 17.77
CA VAL A 354 6.07 0.19 17.79
C VAL A 354 5.82 1.67 18.07
N PRO A 355 6.78 2.38 18.69
CA PRO A 355 6.64 3.81 18.91
C PRO A 355 6.75 4.59 17.60
N ALA A 356 5.81 5.52 17.40
CA ALA A 356 5.86 6.58 16.41
C ALA A 356 5.84 7.93 17.13
N HIS A 357 6.20 9.00 16.41
CA HIS A 357 6.20 10.35 16.94
C HIS A 357 5.38 11.28 16.08
N ASP A 358 4.59 12.14 16.71
CA ASP A 358 3.95 13.27 16.06
C ASP A 358 4.97 14.40 15.74
N PRO A 359 4.59 15.46 15.01
CA PRO A 359 5.49 16.59 14.72
C PRO A 359 6.00 17.33 15.97
N ALA A 360 5.28 17.27 17.09
CA ALA A 360 5.67 17.87 18.35
C ALA A 360 6.61 16.96 19.19
N GLY A 361 6.88 15.74 18.73
CA GLY A 361 7.70 14.74 19.41
C GLY A 361 6.95 13.88 20.43
N GLY A 362 5.62 13.95 20.47
CA GLY A 362 4.79 13.09 21.30
C GLY A 362 4.82 11.64 20.81
N GLU A 363 5.12 10.71 21.72
CA GLU A 363 5.11 9.27 21.41
C GLU A 363 3.67 8.74 21.31
N VAL A 364 3.38 8.02 20.23
CA VAL A 364 2.14 7.27 20.02
C VAL A 364 2.50 5.89 19.50
N LEU A 365 1.97 4.85 20.13
CA LEU A 365 2.13 3.49 19.63
C LEU A 365 1.28 3.25 18.39
N VAL A 366 1.88 2.68 17.36
CA VAL A 366 1.19 2.30 16.11
C VAL A 366 1.35 0.80 15.87
N PRO A 367 0.38 0.13 15.20
CA PRO A 367 0.53 -1.27 14.86
C PRO A 367 1.77 -1.51 14.00
N ALA A 368 2.58 -2.51 14.34
CA ALA A 368 3.80 -2.87 13.61
C ALA A 368 3.49 -3.22 12.14
N GLN A 369 2.32 -3.81 11.89
CA GLN A 369 1.81 -4.13 10.55
C GLN A 369 1.56 -2.89 9.67
N ALA A 370 1.35 -1.71 10.27
CA ALA A 370 1.24 -0.45 9.53
C ALA A 370 2.61 0.14 9.18
N VAL A 371 3.70 -0.43 9.70
CA VAL A 371 5.06 0.12 9.62
C VAL A 371 5.98 -0.73 8.74
N PHE A 372 6.00 -2.04 8.98
CA PHE A 372 6.91 -2.95 8.29
C PHE A 372 6.26 -3.59 7.07
N LEU A 373 7.07 -3.87 6.03
CA LEU A 373 6.60 -4.52 4.81
C LEU A 373 6.56 -6.04 4.94
N PHE A 374 7.52 -6.62 5.67
CA PHE A 374 7.59 -8.05 5.94
C PHE A 374 7.87 -8.26 7.42
N CYS A 375 6.84 -8.74 8.11
CA CYS A 375 6.84 -8.96 9.55
C CYS A 375 5.77 -10.02 9.90
N ASN A 376 6.13 -11.30 9.81
CA ASN A 376 5.22 -12.38 10.20
C ASN A 376 5.33 -12.63 11.71
N LEU A 377 4.37 -12.10 12.46
CA LEU A 377 4.24 -12.25 13.91
C LEU A 377 2.89 -12.89 14.24
N GLU A 378 2.77 -13.47 15.43
CA GLU A 378 1.54 -14.14 15.88
C GLU A 378 0.40 -13.17 16.24
N GLU A 379 -0.22 -12.57 15.21
CA GLU A 379 -1.34 -11.64 15.32
C GLU A 379 -2.24 -11.70 14.07
N PRO A 380 -3.53 -11.32 14.17
CA PRO A 380 -4.38 -11.20 12.98
C PRO A 380 -3.91 -10.04 12.08
N SER A 381 -3.98 -10.24 10.77
CA SER A 381 -3.66 -9.21 9.77
C SER A 381 -4.66 -8.07 9.85
N LEU A 382 -4.22 -6.82 9.92
CA LEU A 382 -5.09 -5.64 9.85
C LEU A 382 -5.50 -5.28 8.41
N PHE A 383 -4.65 -5.64 7.45
CA PHE A 383 -4.77 -5.29 6.04
C PHE A 383 -4.72 -6.55 5.18
N LEU A 384 -5.40 -6.54 4.04
CA LEU A 384 -5.26 -7.58 3.02
C LEU A 384 -3.89 -7.56 2.35
N ALA A 385 -3.39 -6.36 2.07
CA ALA A 385 -2.06 -6.13 1.53
C ALA A 385 -1.51 -4.82 2.11
N ALA A 386 -0.62 -4.92 3.10
CA ALA A 386 0.12 -3.75 3.59
C ALA A 386 1.12 -3.30 2.51
N GLY A 387 0.85 -2.14 1.90
CA GLY A 387 1.73 -1.54 0.89
C GLY A 387 2.91 -0.74 1.46
N SER A 388 3.79 -0.28 0.58
CA SER A 388 4.88 0.65 0.93
C SER A 388 4.44 2.10 1.13
N THR A 389 3.17 2.42 0.92
CA THR A 389 2.63 3.77 1.09
C THR A 389 3.13 4.44 2.37
N GLY A 390 3.80 5.58 2.21
CA GLY A 390 4.35 6.35 3.31
C GLY A 390 5.72 5.88 3.79
N LEU A 391 6.38 4.97 3.07
CA LEU A 391 7.77 4.57 3.31
C LEU A 391 8.67 5.35 2.36
N ALA A 392 9.58 6.16 2.89
CA ALA A 392 10.50 6.90 2.05
C ALA A 392 11.86 7.09 2.70
N SER A 393 12.87 7.23 1.86
CA SER A 393 14.23 7.59 2.21
C SER A 393 14.58 8.98 1.70
N GLY A 394 15.66 9.56 2.24
CA GLY A 394 16.07 10.90 1.87
C GLY A 394 17.54 11.17 2.11
N ASN A 395 18.03 12.28 1.55
CA ASN A 395 19.34 12.83 1.92
C ASN A 395 19.34 13.37 3.36
N THR A 396 18.18 13.84 3.82
CA THR A 396 17.89 14.23 5.20
C THR A 396 16.60 13.55 5.69
N VAL A 397 16.35 13.60 7.00
CA VAL A 397 15.10 13.06 7.59
C VAL A 397 13.89 13.85 7.11
N GLU A 398 14.00 15.16 6.96
CA GLU A 398 12.91 16.02 6.46
C GLU A 398 12.58 15.70 5.00
N GLU A 399 13.57 15.43 4.16
CA GLU A 399 13.33 14.99 2.78
C GLU A 399 12.60 13.66 2.73
N ALA A 400 12.99 12.69 3.58
CA ALA A 400 12.30 11.41 3.71
C ALA A 400 10.84 11.59 4.18
N LYS A 401 10.60 12.44 5.19
CA LYS A 401 9.24 12.73 5.68
C LYS A 401 8.37 13.39 4.61
N VAL A 402 8.89 14.38 3.87
CA VAL A 402 8.15 15.03 2.78
C VAL A 402 7.75 14.00 1.72
N ALA A 403 8.68 13.15 1.28
CA ALA A 403 8.40 12.11 0.30
C ALA A 403 7.32 11.12 0.81
N ALA A 404 7.43 10.66 2.06
CA ALA A 404 6.45 9.78 2.68
C ALA A 404 5.05 10.40 2.76
N LEU A 405 4.93 11.65 3.19
CA LEU A 405 3.63 12.33 3.27
C LEU A 405 3.00 12.55 1.88
N VAL A 406 3.80 12.96 0.91
CA VAL A 406 3.34 13.16 -0.48
C VAL A 406 2.86 11.86 -1.09
N GLU A 407 3.56 10.74 -0.85
CA GLU A 407 3.13 9.42 -1.32
C GLU A 407 1.80 9.00 -0.69
N ILE A 408 1.58 9.25 0.60
CA ILE A 408 0.27 8.97 1.23
C ILE A 408 -0.83 9.80 0.57
N LEU A 409 -0.60 11.08 0.31
CA LEU A 409 -1.58 11.95 -0.36
C LEU A 409 -1.81 11.53 -1.82
N GLU A 410 -0.80 10.98 -2.50
CA GLU A 410 -0.93 10.38 -3.82
C GLU A 410 -1.88 9.19 -3.80
N ARG A 411 -1.65 8.23 -2.88
CA ARG A 411 -2.46 7.01 -2.76
C ARG A 411 -3.87 7.29 -2.27
N ASP A 412 -4.02 8.28 -1.39
CA ASP A 412 -5.32 8.77 -0.96
C ASP A 412 -6.13 9.36 -2.12
N ALA A 413 -5.49 10.16 -2.98
CA ALA A 413 -6.12 10.71 -4.17
C ALA A 413 -6.50 9.61 -5.16
N GLU A 414 -5.61 8.64 -5.39
CA GLU A 414 -5.84 7.48 -6.24
C GLU A 414 -7.08 6.67 -5.78
N ALA A 415 -7.18 6.42 -4.47
CA ALA A 415 -8.25 5.63 -3.87
C ALA A 415 -9.61 6.35 -3.84
N THR A 416 -9.60 7.67 -3.77
CA THR A 416 -10.82 8.46 -3.53
C THR A 416 -11.35 9.19 -4.76
N THR A 417 -10.57 9.30 -5.84
CA THR A 417 -10.98 10.09 -7.02
C THR A 417 -11.37 9.18 -8.19
N PRO A 418 -12.66 9.16 -8.57
CA PRO A 418 -13.12 8.48 -9.78
C PRO A 418 -12.42 8.96 -11.06
N PHE A 419 -12.31 8.09 -12.05
CA PHE A 419 -11.92 8.50 -13.39
C PHE A 419 -12.97 9.43 -13.99
N SER A 420 -12.50 10.58 -14.49
CA SER A 420 -13.35 11.63 -15.04
C SER A 420 -12.72 12.27 -16.27
N ARG A 421 -13.34 12.07 -17.44
CA ARG A 421 -12.89 12.69 -18.70
C ARG A 421 -12.77 14.21 -18.62
N ARG A 422 -13.56 14.88 -17.79
CA ARG A 422 -13.53 16.35 -17.59
C ARG A 422 -12.23 16.83 -16.96
N GLN A 423 -11.57 15.98 -16.19
CA GLN A 423 -10.29 16.25 -15.53
C GLN A 423 -9.11 15.81 -16.39
N CYS A 424 -9.36 15.26 -17.59
CA CYS A 424 -8.30 14.79 -18.47
C CYS A 424 -7.69 15.91 -19.33
N PHE A 425 -6.39 15.81 -19.58
CA PHE A 425 -5.62 16.75 -20.40
C PHE A 425 -4.42 16.07 -21.07
N THR A 426 -3.78 16.79 -21.99
CA THR A 426 -2.46 16.44 -22.57
C THR A 426 -1.42 17.49 -22.21
N LEU A 427 -0.14 17.15 -22.27
CA LEU A 427 0.95 18.07 -21.89
C LEU A 427 1.60 18.78 -23.09
N CYS A 428 2.09 19.99 -22.84
CA CYS A 428 3.15 20.70 -23.57
C CYS A 428 4.25 21.11 -22.59
N SER A 429 5.40 21.54 -23.13
CA SER A 429 6.46 22.17 -22.34
C SER A 429 7.06 23.34 -23.13
N GLN A 430 7.45 24.40 -22.41
CA GLN A 430 8.28 25.48 -22.95
C GLN A 430 9.77 25.09 -22.94
N ASP A 431 10.16 24.08 -22.17
CA ASP A 431 11.48 23.48 -22.17
C ASP A 431 11.69 22.64 -23.44
N ALA A 432 12.68 23.01 -24.26
CA ALA A 432 12.94 22.36 -25.54
C ALA A 432 13.31 20.88 -25.44
N LEU A 433 13.96 20.45 -24.35
CA LEU A 433 14.32 19.04 -24.16
C LEU A 433 13.09 18.21 -23.78
N LEU A 434 12.24 18.74 -22.90
CA LEU A 434 11.00 18.07 -22.52
C LEU A 434 9.99 18.05 -23.67
N GLN A 435 9.84 19.14 -24.41
CA GLN A 435 8.96 19.17 -25.58
C GLN A 435 9.43 18.18 -26.65
N SER A 436 10.74 18.08 -26.90
CA SER A 436 11.31 17.08 -27.81
C SER A 436 11.01 15.64 -27.36
N LEU A 437 11.05 15.37 -26.05
CA LEU A 437 10.65 14.06 -25.50
C LEU A 437 9.15 13.78 -25.73
N LEU A 438 8.27 14.76 -25.49
CA LEU A 438 6.84 14.65 -25.77
C LEU A 438 6.56 14.39 -27.26
N ASP A 439 7.27 15.09 -28.14
CA ASP A 439 7.18 14.92 -29.59
C ASP A 439 7.69 13.54 -30.05
N ASP A 440 8.74 12.99 -29.41
CA ASP A 440 9.23 11.65 -29.71
C ASP A 440 8.22 10.56 -29.32
N TYR A 441 7.54 10.68 -28.18
CA TYR A 441 6.42 9.77 -27.86
C TYR A 441 5.33 9.84 -28.93
N ALA A 442 4.93 11.05 -29.34
CA ALA A 442 3.90 11.25 -30.36
C ALA A 442 4.32 10.66 -31.72
N ALA A 443 5.57 10.86 -32.14
CA ALA A 443 6.14 10.32 -33.37
C ALA A 443 6.17 8.77 -33.37
N ARG A 444 6.34 8.15 -32.20
CA ARG A 444 6.25 6.70 -32.00
C ARG A 444 4.80 6.18 -31.89
N GLY A 445 3.81 7.06 -31.95
CA GLY A 445 2.40 6.70 -31.80
C GLY A 445 2.01 6.37 -30.35
N ILE A 446 2.77 6.85 -29.37
CA ILE A 446 2.43 6.79 -27.95
C ILE A 446 1.61 8.03 -27.62
N ARG A 447 0.34 7.83 -27.25
CA ARG A 447 -0.62 8.91 -26.96
C ARG A 447 -0.76 9.09 -25.47
N LEU A 448 0.09 9.95 -24.93
CA LEU A 448 0.08 10.32 -23.51
C LEU A 448 -1.16 11.11 -23.14
N GLN A 449 -1.77 10.75 -22.03
CA GLN A 449 -2.93 11.43 -21.45
C GLN A 449 -2.75 11.51 -19.95
N PHE A 450 -3.36 12.52 -19.34
CA PHE A 450 -3.29 12.75 -17.91
C PHE A 450 -4.68 12.99 -17.35
N GLN A 451 -4.92 12.59 -16.12
CA GLN A 451 -6.04 13.05 -15.29
C GLN A 451 -5.48 13.85 -14.11
N ASP A 452 -6.11 14.99 -13.83
CA ASP A 452 -5.89 15.77 -12.61
C ASP A 452 -6.69 15.15 -11.47
N MET A 453 -5.99 14.55 -10.49
CA MET A 453 -6.59 13.91 -9.32
C MET A 453 -6.40 14.75 -8.05
N THR A 454 -6.04 16.02 -8.19
CA THR A 454 -5.82 16.92 -7.05
C THR A 454 -7.05 16.96 -6.15
N THR A 455 -6.86 16.58 -4.90
CA THR A 455 -7.93 16.45 -3.89
C THR A 455 -8.13 17.77 -3.13
N GLU A 456 -9.00 17.75 -2.12
CA GLU A 456 -9.25 18.90 -1.22
C GLU A 456 -7.97 19.43 -0.53
N PHE A 457 -6.92 18.61 -0.44
CA PHE A 457 -5.61 18.99 0.09
C PHE A 457 -4.88 20.00 -0.80
N GLY A 458 -5.26 20.12 -2.09
CA GLY A 458 -4.65 21.04 -3.05
C GLY A 458 -3.24 20.65 -3.52
N ILE A 459 -2.69 19.56 -3.01
CA ILE A 459 -1.41 18.99 -3.45
C ILE A 459 -1.60 18.43 -4.86
N PRO A 460 -0.80 18.86 -5.86
CA PRO A 460 -0.86 18.33 -7.21
C PRO A 460 -0.70 16.81 -7.22
N VAL A 461 -1.72 16.12 -7.71
CA VAL A 461 -1.69 14.68 -8.00
C VAL A 461 -2.17 14.46 -9.43
N TYR A 462 -1.36 13.80 -10.24
CA TYR A 462 -1.70 13.48 -11.62
C TYR A 462 -1.58 11.99 -11.86
N GLN A 463 -2.50 11.45 -12.66
CA GLN A 463 -2.39 10.12 -13.22
C GLN A 463 -2.02 10.25 -14.69
N CYS A 464 -0.89 9.69 -15.10
CA CYS A 464 -0.58 9.48 -16.50
C CYS A 464 -1.18 8.14 -16.93
N PHE A 465 -1.75 8.09 -18.13
CA PHE A 465 -2.26 6.84 -18.68
C PHE A 465 -2.12 6.77 -20.20
N VAL A 466 -2.02 5.54 -20.67
CA VAL A 466 -2.09 5.17 -22.08
C VAL A 466 -3.09 4.02 -22.25
N MET A 467 -3.65 3.90 -23.45
CA MET A 467 -4.59 2.82 -23.78
C MET A 467 -3.93 1.90 -24.79
N SER A 468 -3.95 0.59 -24.56
CA SER A 468 -3.52 -0.39 -25.57
C SER A 468 -4.52 -0.45 -26.73
N ARG A 469 -4.14 -1.09 -27.85
CA ARG A 469 -5.05 -1.35 -28.97
C ARG A 469 -6.23 -2.25 -28.60
N ARG A 470 -6.13 -2.99 -27.49
CA ARG A 470 -7.18 -3.86 -26.95
C ARG A 470 -8.09 -3.14 -25.95
N GLY A 471 -7.87 -1.85 -25.70
CA GLY A 471 -8.65 -1.07 -24.74
C GLY A 471 -8.19 -1.20 -23.29
N VAL A 472 -7.14 -1.98 -22.99
CA VAL A 472 -6.55 -2.04 -21.65
C VAL A 472 -5.89 -0.69 -21.32
N VAL A 473 -6.22 -0.13 -20.17
CA VAL A 473 -5.61 1.08 -19.62
C VAL A 473 -4.34 0.70 -18.85
N VAL A 474 -3.26 1.43 -19.12
CA VAL A 474 -2.00 1.34 -18.36
C VAL A 474 -1.74 2.72 -17.76
N ARG A 475 -1.59 2.78 -16.44
CA ARG A 475 -1.60 4.03 -15.68
C ARG A 475 -0.56 4.02 -14.56
N ALA A 476 -0.11 5.20 -14.18
CA ALA A 476 0.58 5.44 -12.92
C ALA A 476 0.29 6.84 -12.42
N THR A 477 0.42 7.03 -11.11
CA THR A 477 0.23 8.29 -10.42
C THR A 477 1.55 8.94 -10.07
N GLY A 478 1.50 10.24 -9.81
CA GLY A 478 2.61 11.00 -9.26
C GLY A 478 2.09 12.23 -8.55
N ALA A 479 2.63 12.49 -7.36
CA ALA A 479 2.29 13.65 -6.55
C ALA A 479 3.52 14.49 -6.15
N GLY A 480 3.28 15.72 -5.72
CA GLY A 480 4.32 16.56 -5.14
C GLY A 480 3.89 18.01 -5.02
N LEU A 481 4.66 18.78 -4.23
CA LEU A 481 4.44 20.21 -4.08
C LEU A 481 4.67 20.97 -5.40
N SER A 482 5.51 20.45 -6.30
CA SER A 482 5.67 20.96 -7.67
C SER A 482 4.84 20.14 -8.65
N GLY A 483 3.84 20.76 -9.27
CA GLY A 483 2.96 20.12 -10.25
C GLY A 483 3.71 19.62 -11.48
N ARG A 484 4.77 20.34 -11.91
CA ARG A 484 5.68 19.87 -12.97
C ARG A 484 6.35 18.55 -12.59
N LYS A 485 6.91 18.44 -11.38
CA LYS A 485 7.56 17.22 -10.91
C LYS A 485 6.56 16.08 -10.76
N ALA A 486 5.36 16.34 -10.23
CA ALA A 486 4.28 15.37 -10.08
C ALA A 486 3.85 14.77 -11.44
N ALA A 487 3.64 15.61 -12.45
CA ALA A 487 3.24 15.14 -13.79
C ALA A 487 4.36 14.32 -14.47
N LEU A 488 5.62 14.72 -14.31
CA LEU A 488 6.77 13.96 -14.82
C LEU A 488 6.95 12.63 -14.07
N ALA A 489 6.73 12.59 -12.76
CA ALA A 489 6.75 11.35 -11.98
C ALA A 489 5.70 10.37 -12.51
N ALA A 490 4.44 10.81 -12.62
CA ALA A 490 3.34 10.00 -13.17
C ALA A 490 3.68 9.45 -14.57
N LEU A 491 4.25 10.29 -15.43
CA LEU A 491 4.72 9.89 -16.75
C LEU A 491 5.79 8.79 -16.67
N THR A 492 6.87 9.01 -15.91
CA THR A 492 7.98 8.06 -15.84
C THR A 492 7.64 6.75 -15.11
N GLU A 493 6.68 6.79 -14.19
CA GLU A 493 6.18 5.61 -13.46
C GLU A 493 5.27 4.73 -14.32
N THR A 494 4.65 5.27 -15.37
CA THR A 494 3.69 4.54 -16.20
C THR A 494 4.36 3.35 -16.92
N PRO A 495 3.90 2.10 -16.70
CA PRO A 495 4.61 0.91 -17.14
C PRO A 495 4.32 0.53 -18.60
N TRP A 496 4.60 1.43 -19.54
CA TRP A 496 4.43 1.21 -20.98
C TRP A 496 5.78 1.22 -21.72
N PRO A 497 6.12 0.22 -22.56
CA PRO A 497 7.44 0.15 -23.16
C PRO A 497 7.85 1.37 -24.01
N TYR A 498 8.99 1.97 -23.66
CA TYR A 498 9.65 3.06 -24.39
C TYR A 498 11.18 2.91 -24.32
N PRO A 499 11.95 3.28 -25.36
CA PRO A 499 11.52 3.72 -26.70
C PRO A 499 11.16 2.56 -27.64
N TYR A 500 11.37 1.32 -27.18
CA TYR A 500 11.18 0.11 -27.97
C TYR A 500 9.88 -0.58 -27.53
N GLY A 501 8.77 -0.15 -28.10
CA GLY A 501 7.43 -0.61 -27.74
C GLY A 501 6.45 -0.51 -28.90
N GLU A 502 5.28 -1.11 -28.73
CA GLU A 502 4.19 -0.93 -29.69
C GLU A 502 3.54 0.45 -29.53
N PRO A 503 3.01 1.03 -30.62
CA PRO A 503 2.17 2.21 -30.52
C PRO A 503 0.93 1.92 -29.67
N THR A 504 0.50 2.93 -28.92
CA THR A 504 -0.75 2.88 -28.16
C THR A 504 -1.97 2.75 -29.07
N GLY A 505 -3.10 2.37 -28.49
CA GLY A 505 -4.42 2.44 -29.10
C GLY A 505 -4.99 3.86 -29.18
N PRO A 506 -6.27 4.00 -29.57
CA PRO A 506 -6.94 5.28 -29.65
C PRO A 506 -6.99 6.00 -28.29
N ALA A 507 -6.61 7.28 -28.28
CA ALA A 507 -6.74 8.16 -27.12
C ALA A 507 -8.10 8.87 -27.10
N LEU A 508 -8.43 9.45 -25.95
CA LEU A 508 -9.55 10.36 -25.80
C LEU A 508 -9.37 11.56 -26.74
N ALA A 509 -10.38 11.84 -27.55
CA ALA A 509 -10.36 12.97 -28.48
C ALA A 509 -10.48 14.32 -27.74
N ALA A 510 -10.00 15.42 -28.34
CA ALA A 510 -10.28 16.79 -27.91
C ALA A 510 -10.02 17.09 -26.42
N LEU A 511 -8.96 16.53 -25.85
CA LEU A 511 -8.51 16.92 -24.51
C LEU A 511 -7.84 18.30 -24.56
N PRO A 512 -8.02 19.15 -23.53
CA PRO A 512 -7.28 20.40 -23.41
C PRO A 512 -5.79 20.11 -23.26
N GLN A 513 -4.95 20.99 -23.80
CA GLN A 513 -3.51 20.95 -23.58
C GLN A 513 -3.14 21.88 -22.42
N ARG A 514 -2.29 21.43 -21.50
CA ARG A 514 -1.72 22.22 -20.40
C ARG A 514 -0.20 22.21 -20.52
N CYS A 515 0.45 23.34 -20.30
CA CYS A 515 1.91 23.37 -20.29
C CYS A 515 2.46 23.05 -18.89
N LEU A 516 3.53 22.26 -18.84
CA LEU A 516 4.17 21.79 -17.61
C LEU A 516 4.53 22.94 -16.66
N GLU A 517 4.95 24.08 -17.21
CA GLU A 517 5.39 25.26 -16.47
C GLU A 517 4.23 26.08 -15.87
N GLU A 518 2.98 25.80 -16.28
CA GLU A 518 1.77 26.46 -15.78
C GLU A 518 1.06 25.62 -14.70
N LEU A 519 1.56 24.40 -14.44
CA LEU A 519 1.04 23.57 -13.36
C LEU A 519 1.36 24.19 -11.99
N PRO A 520 0.54 23.96 -10.95
CA PRO A 520 0.70 24.61 -9.64
C PRO A 520 2.07 24.35 -9.01
N GLU A 521 2.63 25.36 -8.35
CA GLU A 521 3.94 25.30 -7.69
C GLU A 521 3.83 25.73 -6.22
N TRP A 522 3.99 24.74 -5.33
CA TRP A 522 3.88 24.87 -3.88
C TRP A 522 5.19 24.51 -3.16
N GLU A 523 6.25 24.15 -3.87
CA GLU A 523 7.54 23.81 -3.27
C GLU A 523 8.22 25.07 -2.71
N LEU A 524 8.83 24.93 -1.53
CA LEU A 524 9.62 25.92 -0.81
C LEU A 524 11.11 25.53 -0.85
N ASP A 525 11.97 26.48 -0.48
CA ASP A 525 13.42 26.42 -0.69
C ASP A 525 14.18 25.38 0.14
N SER A 526 13.50 24.61 1.01
CA SER A 526 14.14 23.52 1.76
C SER A 526 13.17 22.42 2.19
N PRO A 527 13.67 21.18 2.40
CA PRO A 527 12.87 20.07 2.92
C PRO A 527 12.21 20.39 4.27
N ALA A 528 12.86 21.17 5.14
CA ALA A 528 12.29 21.60 6.41
C ALA A 528 11.07 22.51 6.22
N ALA A 529 11.12 23.44 5.26
CA ALA A 529 9.99 24.29 4.92
C ALA A 529 8.85 23.49 4.27
N ASN A 530 9.18 22.57 3.37
CA ASN A 530 8.20 21.68 2.74
C ASN A 530 7.52 20.75 3.74
N LEU A 531 8.28 20.20 4.69
CA LEU A 531 7.73 19.37 5.77
C LEU A 531 6.76 20.18 6.63
N ARG A 532 7.17 21.36 7.07
CA ARG A 532 6.31 22.23 7.89
C ARG A 532 5.05 22.65 7.14
N LEU A 533 5.13 22.91 5.84
CA LEU A 533 3.97 23.19 5.00
C LEU A 533 2.97 22.03 5.02
N LEU A 534 3.45 20.80 4.84
CA LEU A 534 2.59 19.61 4.84
C LEU A 534 2.01 19.33 6.24
N GLU A 535 2.79 19.52 7.30
CA GLU A 535 2.32 19.36 8.68
C GLU A 535 1.28 20.42 9.07
N GLU A 536 1.48 21.70 8.71
CA GLU A 536 0.48 22.76 8.92
C GLU A 536 -0.78 22.56 8.07
N LEU A 537 -0.64 22.02 6.86
CA LEU A 537 -1.80 21.63 6.03
C LEU A 537 -2.61 20.54 6.73
N LEU A 538 -1.96 19.47 7.20
CA LEU A 538 -2.65 18.35 7.85
C LEU A 538 -3.29 18.80 9.18
N ASP A 539 -2.60 19.60 9.98
CA ASP A 539 -3.10 20.14 11.24
C ASP A 539 -4.34 21.03 11.03
N ALA A 540 -4.31 21.91 10.02
CA ALA A 540 -5.47 22.74 9.64
C ALA A 540 -6.70 21.90 9.22
N GLN A 541 -6.49 20.64 8.88
CA GLN A 541 -7.52 19.68 8.53
C GLN A 541 -7.86 18.68 9.65
N GLY A 542 -7.33 18.89 10.86
CA GLY A 542 -7.56 18.05 12.02
C GLY A 542 -6.84 16.69 11.97
N ARG A 543 -5.75 16.61 11.19
CA ARG A 543 -4.96 15.39 11.00
C ARG A 543 -3.55 15.60 11.55
N THR A 544 -3.06 14.59 12.25
CA THR A 544 -1.70 14.59 12.77
C THR A 544 -0.94 13.42 12.14
N PRO A 545 0.10 13.67 11.33
CA PRO A 545 0.94 12.59 10.82
C PRO A 545 1.77 11.99 11.97
N LEU A 546 2.02 10.69 11.89
CA LEU A 546 2.89 9.95 12.82
C LEU A 546 4.08 9.39 12.04
N TYR A 547 5.28 9.47 12.61
CA TYR A 547 6.50 9.02 11.96
C TYR A 547 7.22 7.95 12.79
N VAL A 548 7.65 6.88 12.12
CA VAL A 548 8.58 5.89 12.66
C VAL A 548 9.91 6.03 11.93
N ASP A 549 10.99 6.28 12.67
CA ASP A 549 12.34 6.29 12.13
C ASP A 549 12.81 4.85 11.92
N LEU A 550 13.05 4.50 10.65
CA LEU A 550 13.54 3.20 10.23
C LEU A 550 15.02 3.25 9.82
N THR A 551 15.73 4.36 10.06
CA THR A 551 17.14 4.50 9.73
C THR A 551 17.96 3.35 10.33
N ARG A 552 18.66 2.64 9.45
CA ARG A 552 19.54 1.55 9.87
C ARG A 552 20.94 2.07 10.24
N SER A 553 21.53 1.49 11.27
CA SER A 553 22.87 1.87 11.74
C SER A 553 23.99 1.49 10.77
N ASP A 554 23.78 0.47 9.94
CA ASP A 554 24.74 0.00 8.93
C ASP A 554 24.62 0.69 7.57
N LEU A 555 23.52 1.42 7.32
CA LEU A 555 23.33 2.20 6.10
C LEU A 555 23.54 3.70 6.33
N ASP A 556 23.21 4.20 7.52
CA ASP A 556 23.25 5.62 7.90
C ASP A 556 22.54 6.57 6.91
N ILE A 557 21.49 6.07 6.25
CA ILE A 557 20.64 6.85 5.34
C ILE A 557 19.25 6.97 5.96
N PRO A 558 18.72 8.20 6.10
CA PRO A 558 17.38 8.43 6.63
C PRO A 558 16.32 7.60 5.90
N VAL A 559 15.54 6.84 6.68
CA VAL A 559 14.32 6.17 6.21
C VAL A 559 13.23 6.39 7.24
N VAL A 560 12.04 6.78 6.77
CA VAL A 560 10.88 7.01 7.62
C VAL A 560 9.68 6.27 7.07
N ARG A 561 8.88 5.70 7.97
CA ARG A 561 7.48 5.38 7.68
C ARG A 561 6.59 6.47 8.27
N ALA A 562 5.79 7.14 7.45
CA ALA A 562 4.72 8.02 7.88
C ALA A 562 3.36 7.29 7.89
N ILE A 563 2.47 7.71 8.78
CA ILE A 563 1.08 7.27 8.87
C ILE A 563 0.22 8.51 9.05
N ILE A 564 -0.80 8.69 8.21
CA ILE A 564 -1.80 9.75 8.38
C ILE A 564 -3.14 9.09 8.68
N PRO A 565 -3.59 9.05 9.95
CA PRO A 565 -4.85 8.42 10.31
C PRO A 565 -6.03 9.00 9.51
N GLY A 566 -6.87 8.10 9.00
CA GLY A 566 -8.08 8.39 8.23
C GLY A 566 -7.84 8.78 6.77
N LEU A 567 -6.66 8.48 6.20
CA LEU A 567 -6.41 8.49 4.75
C LEU A 567 -6.32 7.07 4.21
N GLU A 568 -6.65 6.90 2.94
CA GLU A 568 -6.54 5.61 2.26
C GLU A 568 -5.06 5.29 1.97
N LEU A 569 -4.70 4.00 2.00
CA LEU A 569 -3.33 3.55 1.78
C LEU A 569 -3.14 2.84 0.44
N THR A 570 -4.22 2.40 -0.21
CA THR A 570 -4.22 1.65 -1.46
C THR A 570 -5.18 2.27 -2.47
N GLY A 571 -4.69 2.51 -3.69
CA GLY A 571 -5.46 3.18 -4.74
C GLY A 571 -6.38 2.28 -5.57
N GLU A 572 -6.27 0.96 -5.44
CA GLU A 572 -7.04 0.00 -6.24
C GLU A 572 -8.12 -0.66 -5.39
N PRO A 573 -9.41 -0.52 -5.75
CA PRO A 573 -10.48 -1.22 -5.05
C PRO A 573 -10.35 -2.74 -5.24
N ASP A 574 -10.32 -3.49 -4.13
CA ASP A 574 -10.36 -4.96 -4.16
C ASP A 574 -11.74 -5.51 -3.78
N SER A 575 -11.94 -6.83 -3.89
CA SER A 575 -13.25 -7.47 -3.67
C SER A 575 -13.70 -7.58 -2.20
N PHE A 576 -12.83 -7.19 -1.27
CA PHE A 576 -12.98 -7.33 0.17
C PHE A 576 -12.79 -6.00 0.92
N SER A 577 -12.16 -4.98 0.31
CA SER A 577 -12.14 -3.61 0.84
C SER A 577 -13.54 -3.00 0.89
N ARG A 578 -13.68 -1.84 1.53
CA ARG A 578 -14.93 -1.06 1.55
C ARG A 578 -14.68 0.29 0.87
N PRO A 579 -15.49 0.71 -0.13
CA PRO A 579 -15.40 2.06 -0.69
C PRO A 579 -15.54 3.10 0.41
N SER A 580 -14.65 4.09 0.46
CA SER A 580 -14.71 5.10 1.52
C SER A 580 -15.89 6.09 1.33
N PRO A 581 -16.36 6.74 2.41
CA PRO A 581 -17.37 7.80 2.30
C PRO A 581 -16.94 8.94 1.37
N ARG A 582 -15.63 9.23 1.27
CA ARG A 582 -15.09 10.26 0.37
C ARG A 582 -15.20 9.86 -1.10
N LEU A 583 -14.91 8.60 -1.44
CA LEU A 583 -15.09 8.08 -2.79
C LEU A 583 -16.58 8.14 -3.20
N MET A 584 -17.47 7.72 -2.31
CA MET A 584 -18.93 7.79 -2.54
C MET A 584 -19.41 9.25 -2.69
N ALA A 585 -18.92 10.16 -1.85
CA ALA A 585 -19.23 11.58 -1.92
C ALA A 585 -18.77 12.22 -3.25
N ARG A 586 -17.59 11.85 -3.77
CA ARG A 586 -17.09 12.33 -5.06
C ARG A 586 -17.93 11.80 -6.22
N TYR A 587 -18.30 10.52 -6.18
CA TYR A 587 -19.19 9.92 -7.16
C TYR A 587 -20.52 10.69 -7.28
N LEU A 588 -21.17 10.95 -6.16
CA LEU A 588 -22.45 11.66 -6.13
C LEU A 588 -22.31 13.11 -6.62
N ARG A 589 -21.23 13.82 -6.24
CA ARG A 589 -20.98 15.20 -6.71
C ARG A 589 -20.74 15.32 -8.21
N GLU A 590 -20.02 14.39 -8.82
CA GLU A 590 -19.78 14.43 -10.28
C GLU A 590 -21.08 14.41 -11.08
N THR A 591 -22.15 13.83 -10.53
CA THR A 591 -23.42 13.66 -11.22
C THR A 591 -24.30 14.91 -11.14
N ASP A 592 -24.25 15.64 -10.02
CA ASP A 592 -24.90 16.95 -9.88
C ASP A 592 -24.29 17.99 -10.86
N GLU A 593 -22.98 17.97 -11.04
CA GLU A 593 -22.28 18.86 -11.98
C GLU A 593 -22.57 18.49 -13.46
N ARG A 594 -22.84 17.21 -13.76
CA ARG A 594 -23.32 16.77 -15.08
C ARG A 594 -24.76 17.20 -15.33
N ALA A 595 -25.64 17.17 -14.32
CA ALA A 595 -27.02 17.64 -14.44
C ALA A 595 -27.12 19.17 -14.63
N ALA A 596 -26.17 19.93 -14.06
CA ALA A 596 -26.09 21.39 -14.18
C ALA A 596 -25.50 21.88 -15.51
N THR A 597 -24.88 21.01 -16.31
CA THR A 597 -24.37 21.36 -17.64
C THR A 597 -25.39 20.86 -18.69
N PRO A 598 -26.14 21.74 -19.39
CA PRO A 598 -27.06 21.28 -20.42
C PRO A 598 -26.26 20.52 -21.49
N ALA A 599 -26.75 19.34 -21.88
CA ALA A 599 -26.15 18.57 -22.97
C ALA A 599 -26.03 19.44 -24.23
N PRO A 600 -24.93 19.33 -25.00
CA PRO A 600 -24.74 20.13 -26.21
C PRO A 600 -25.82 19.89 -27.27
#